data_AF-A0A251WHH2-F1
#
_entry.id   AF-A0A251WHH2-F1
#
_cell.length_a   1.000
_cell.length_b   1.000
_cell.length_c   1.000
_cell.angle_alpha   90.00
_cell.angle_beta   90.00
_cell.angle_gamma   90.00
#
_symmetry.space_group_name_H-M   'P 1'
#
loop_
_entity.id
_entity.type
_entity.pdbx_description
1 polymer ?
#
loop_
_entity_poly.entity_id
_entity_poly.type
_entity_poly.pdbx_seq_one_letter_code
_entity_poly.pdbx_strand_id
1 'polypeptide(L)'
;MSKIIIGEEDKEKTFKVSRGDSIVISLGENPSTGYLWKVCAVDKEILDMENSEFSIFPSTGIGGGGIRSFHFKVALPGSTKIQLKLQYPWEGSNSSIKDFMVYIDAL
;
A
#
# COMPACT_ATOMS: atom_id res chain seq x y z
N MET A 1 -9.77 -16.86 6.74
CA MET A 1 -9.09 -15.57 6.94
C MET A 1 -7.62 -15.82 6.73
N SER A 2 -7.14 -15.40 5.57
CA SER A 2 -5.75 -15.51 5.15
C SER A 2 -5.12 -14.12 5.13
N LYS A 3 -3.79 -14.07 5.27
CA LYS A 3 -3.00 -12.85 5.09
C LYS A 3 -2.27 -12.90 3.76
N ILE A 4 -2.55 -11.93 2.89
CA ILE A 4 -1.91 -11.75 1.60
C ILE A 4 -0.86 -10.64 1.76
N ILE A 5 0.38 -10.92 1.38
CA ILE A 5 1.48 -9.97 1.43
C ILE A 5 1.84 -9.60 0.00
N ILE A 6 1.90 -8.30 -0.29
CA ILE A 6 2.13 -7.75 -1.62
C ILE A 6 3.35 -6.83 -1.55
N GLY A 7 4.35 -7.09 -2.38
CA GLY A 7 5.60 -6.32 -2.47
C GLY A 7 5.67 -5.41 -3.71
N GLU A 8 6.77 -4.69 -3.87
CA GLU A 8 7.01 -3.83 -5.05
C GLU A 8 7.01 -4.64 -6.36
N GLU A 9 7.47 -5.88 -6.32
CA GLU A 9 7.52 -6.84 -7.42
C GLU A 9 6.14 -7.32 -7.89
N ASP A 10 5.10 -7.00 -7.13
CA ASP A 10 3.71 -7.35 -7.42
C ASP A 10 2.94 -6.25 -8.15
N LYS A 11 3.63 -5.16 -8.52
CA LYS A 11 3.02 -4.08 -9.29
C LYS A 11 2.25 -4.61 -10.51
N GLU A 12 1.04 -4.09 -10.66
CA GLU A 12 0.05 -4.38 -11.71
C GLU A 12 -0.50 -5.81 -11.72
N LYS A 13 -0.18 -6.65 -10.72
CA LYS A 13 -0.78 -7.98 -10.58
C LYS A 13 -2.19 -7.91 -10.01
N THR A 14 -2.92 -9.00 -10.24
CA THR A 14 -4.26 -9.23 -9.69
C THR A 14 -4.22 -10.30 -8.61
N PHE A 15 -4.88 -10.04 -7.49
CA PHE A 15 -5.00 -10.97 -6.37
C PHE A 15 -6.46 -11.33 -6.15
N LYS A 16 -6.72 -12.65 -6.07
CA LYS A 16 -8.02 -13.16 -5.65
C LYS A 16 -8.02 -13.36 -4.14
N VAL A 17 -9.01 -12.77 -3.47
CA VAL A 17 -9.13 -12.78 -2.02
C VAL A 17 -10.57 -13.11 -1.62
N SER A 18 -10.77 -13.54 -0.39
CA SER A 18 -12.11 -13.78 0.16
C SER A 18 -12.46 -12.76 1.22
N ARG A 19 -13.77 -12.55 1.44
CA ARG A 19 -14.25 -11.74 2.57
C ARG A 19 -13.60 -12.15 3.89
N GLY A 20 -13.11 -11.17 4.63
CA GLY A 20 -12.42 -11.35 5.91
C GLY A 20 -10.93 -11.63 5.80
N ASP A 21 -10.37 -11.74 4.59
CA ASP A 21 -8.92 -11.77 4.40
C ASP A 21 -8.29 -10.41 4.67
N SER A 22 -7.01 -10.44 5.02
CA SER A 22 -6.18 -9.25 5.23
C SER A 22 -5.17 -9.13 4.10
N ILE A 23 -5.02 -7.92 3.56
CA ILE A 23 -4.02 -7.59 2.54
C ILE A 23 -3.03 -6.62 3.16
N VAL A 24 -1.74 -6.92 3.04
CA VAL A 24 -0.65 -6.03 3.49
C VAL A 24 0.22 -5.68 2.30
N ILE A 25 0.21 -4.41 1.91
CA ILE A 25 1.09 -3.86 0.87
C ILE A 25 2.31 -3.24 1.54
N SER A 26 3.50 -3.73 1.21
CA SER A 26 4.77 -3.28 1.78
C SER A 26 5.66 -2.67 0.70
N LEU A 27 5.93 -1.36 0.81
CA LEU A 27 6.70 -0.59 -0.17
C LEU A 27 7.90 0.07 0.50
N GLY A 28 9.03 0.14 -0.20
CA GLY A 28 10.20 0.86 0.26
C GLY A 28 9.91 2.36 0.35
N GLU A 29 10.25 2.96 1.49
CA GLU A 29 10.07 4.38 1.73
C GLU A 29 11.28 4.94 2.45
N ASN A 30 11.77 6.11 2.03
CA ASN A 30 12.81 6.83 2.75
C ASN A 30 12.29 8.19 3.22
N PRO A 31 11.78 8.30 4.46
CA PRO A 31 11.22 9.54 4.99
C PRO A 31 12.20 10.72 5.01
N SER A 32 13.52 10.48 5.03
CA SER A 32 14.53 11.55 5.00
C SER A 32 14.51 12.37 3.70
N THR A 33 13.98 11.79 2.61
CA THR A 33 13.76 12.49 1.34
C THR A 33 12.52 13.39 1.36
N GLY A 34 11.68 13.24 2.39
CA GLY A 34 10.37 13.88 2.53
C GLY A 34 9.27 13.32 1.63
N TYR A 35 9.54 12.32 0.77
CA TYR A 35 8.53 11.63 -0.01
C TYR A 35 7.89 10.50 0.80
N LEU A 36 6.55 10.46 0.82
CA LEU A 36 5.77 9.45 1.54
C LEU A 36 4.77 8.76 0.60
N TRP A 37 4.56 7.46 0.80
CA TRP A 37 3.50 6.75 0.09
C TRP A 37 2.12 7.17 0.60
N LYS A 38 1.19 7.42 -0.32
CA LYS A 38 -0.21 7.71 -0.03
C LYS A 38 -1.12 6.83 -0.87
N VAL A 39 -2.24 6.39 -0.27
CA VAL A 39 -3.33 5.74 -1.01
C VAL A 39 -4.10 6.81 -1.78
N CYS A 40 -4.18 6.64 -3.09
CA CYS A 40 -4.84 7.58 -4.01
C CYS A 40 -6.19 7.05 -4.52
N ALA A 41 -6.31 5.72 -4.67
CA ALA A 41 -7.58 5.10 -5.05
C ALA A 41 -7.71 3.73 -4.38
N VAL A 42 -8.85 3.50 -3.76
CA VAL A 42 -9.33 2.21 -3.26
C VAL A 42 -10.83 2.34 -3.07
N ASP A 43 -11.58 1.28 -3.39
CA ASP A 43 -12.99 1.21 -3.02
C ASP A 43 -13.10 0.81 -1.54
N LYS A 44 -13.56 1.74 -0.69
CA LYS A 44 -13.64 1.56 0.76
C LYS A 44 -14.79 0.66 1.20
N GLU A 45 -15.76 0.39 0.32
CA GLU A 45 -16.84 -0.55 0.62
C GLU A 45 -16.34 -2.00 0.47
N ILE A 46 -15.43 -2.23 -0.50
CA ILE A 46 -14.81 -3.55 -0.76
C ILE A 46 -13.63 -3.77 0.19
N LEU A 47 -12.76 -2.79 0.35
CA LEU A 47 -11.54 -2.86 1.16
C LEU A 47 -11.50 -1.76 2.22
N ASP A 48 -11.60 -2.16 3.48
CA ASP A 48 -11.42 -1.25 4.60
C ASP A 48 -9.93 -1.08 4.90
N MET A 49 -9.43 0.15 4.91
CA MET A 49 -8.04 0.43 5.26
C MET A 49 -7.94 0.61 6.78
N GLU A 50 -7.42 -0.41 7.47
CA GLU A 50 -7.36 -0.42 8.93
C GLU A 50 -6.29 0.53 9.45
N ASN A 51 -5.07 0.51 8.88
CA ASN A 51 -3.98 1.40 9.24
C ASN A 51 -2.86 1.43 8.18
N SER A 52 -1.85 2.27 8.42
CA SER A 52 -0.54 2.12 7.83
C SER A 52 0.56 2.37 8.87
N GLU A 53 1.67 1.67 8.73
CA GLU A 53 2.82 1.76 9.63
C GLU A 53 4.13 1.87 8.86
N PHE A 54 5.15 2.44 9.47
CA PHE A 54 6.48 2.55 8.89
C PHE A 54 7.50 1.88 9.81
N SER A 55 8.28 0.95 9.24
CA SER A 55 9.34 0.22 9.93
C SER A 55 10.68 0.54 9.30
N ILE A 56 11.64 1.00 10.11
CA ILE A 56 13.01 1.29 9.67
C ILE A 56 13.75 -0.04 9.41
N PHE A 57 14.60 -0.12 8.39
CA PHE A 57 15.44 -1.32 8.23
C PHE A 57 16.40 -1.45 9.43
N PRO A 58 16.54 -2.63 10.05
CA PRO A 58 17.34 -2.81 11.26
C PRO A 58 18.81 -2.35 11.14
N SER A 59 19.35 -2.32 9.93
CA SER A 59 20.75 -1.98 9.62
C SER A 59 20.95 -0.54 9.12
N THR A 60 19.88 0.23 8.89
CA THR A 60 19.99 1.60 8.42
C THR A 60 19.86 2.54 9.61
N GLY A 61 20.94 3.21 10.01
CA GLY A 61 20.94 4.17 11.14
C GLY A 61 20.04 5.39 10.91
N ILE A 62 20.31 6.51 11.61
CA ILE A 62 19.58 7.77 11.45
C ILE A 62 19.64 8.22 9.96
N GLY A 63 18.47 8.43 9.34
CA GLY A 63 18.36 8.75 7.90
C GLY A 63 18.14 7.54 6.99
N GLY A 64 18.02 6.35 7.56
CA GLY A 64 17.74 5.10 6.86
C GLY A 64 16.38 5.05 6.18
N GLY A 65 16.35 4.40 5.01
CA GLY A 65 15.10 3.94 4.43
C GLY A 65 14.43 2.87 5.29
N GLY A 66 13.19 2.55 4.97
CA GLY A 66 12.42 1.51 5.62
C GLY A 66 11.32 0.99 4.72
N ILE A 67 10.35 0.30 5.32
CA ILE A 67 9.17 -0.20 4.66
C ILE A 67 7.95 0.50 5.22
N ARG A 68 7.13 1.07 4.33
CA ARG A 68 5.77 1.49 4.63
C ARG A 68 4.83 0.32 4.35
N SER A 69 4.07 -0.11 5.34
CA SER A 69 3.06 -1.16 5.22
C SER A 69 1.64 -0.58 5.35
N PHE A 70 0.77 -0.90 4.39
CA PHE A 70 -0.64 -0.55 4.40
C PHE A 70 -1.47 -1.80 4.63
N HIS A 71 -2.35 -1.77 5.64
CA HIS A 71 -3.17 -2.91 6.03
C HIS A 71 -4.61 -2.68 5.61
N PHE A 72 -5.13 -3.60 4.81
CA PHE A 72 -6.50 -3.61 4.34
C PHE A 72 -7.22 -4.88 4.76
N LYS A 73 -8.52 -4.78 4.98
CA LYS A 73 -9.42 -5.90 5.25
C LYS A 73 -10.49 -5.98 4.20
N VAL A 74 -10.72 -7.19 3.68
CA VAL A 74 -11.76 -7.43 2.68
C VAL A 74 -13.12 -7.45 3.36
N ALA A 75 -13.93 -6.42 3.11
CA ALA A 75 -15.22 -6.22 3.77
C ALA A 75 -16.38 -6.80 2.94
N LEU A 76 -16.39 -6.56 1.63
CA LEU A 76 -17.42 -6.98 0.69
C LEU A 76 -16.80 -7.61 -0.57
N PRO A 77 -17.53 -8.50 -1.27
CA PRO A 77 -17.12 -9.00 -2.57
C PRO A 77 -17.20 -7.92 -3.65
N GLY A 78 -16.38 -8.05 -4.69
CA GLY A 78 -16.29 -7.11 -5.81
C GLY A 78 -14.86 -6.95 -6.33
N SER A 79 -14.69 -6.25 -7.44
CA SER A 79 -13.37 -5.94 -7.99
C SER A 79 -13.00 -4.50 -7.71
N THR A 80 -11.79 -4.27 -7.22
CA THR A 80 -11.24 -2.93 -6.99
C THR A 80 -9.76 -2.88 -7.33
N LYS A 81 -9.20 -1.67 -7.35
CA LYS A 81 -7.76 -1.45 -7.43
C LYS A 81 -7.29 -0.72 -6.20
N ILE A 82 -6.08 -1.02 -5.76
CA ILE A 82 -5.37 -0.21 -4.78
C ILE A 82 -4.30 0.56 -5.55
N GLN A 83 -4.38 1.88 -5.55
CA GLN A 83 -3.39 2.76 -6.19
C GLN A 83 -2.70 3.59 -5.12
N LEU A 84 -1.37 3.50 -5.06
CA LEU A 84 -0.52 4.28 -4.17
C LEU A 84 0.46 5.13 -4.96
N LYS A 85 0.79 6.31 -4.43
CA LYS A 85 1.79 7.22 -4.99
C LYS A 85 2.80 7.64 -3.94
N LEU A 86 4.09 7.61 -4.29
CA LEU A 86 5.17 8.17 -3.49
C LEU A 86 5.32 9.63 -3.86
N GLN A 87 4.87 10.53 -2.98
CA GLN A 87 4.78 11.95 -3.28
C GLN A 87 5.19 12.82 -2.08
N TYR A 88 5.53 14.07 -2.36
CA TYR A 88 5.77 15.05 -1.33
C TYR A 88 4.45 15.43 -0.64
N PRO A 89 4.35 15.47 0.70
CA PRO A 89 3.05 15.62 1.37
C PRO A 89 2.36 16.96 1.12
N TRP A 90 3.13 18.01 0.83
CA TRP A 90 2.67 19.39 0.64
C TRP A 90 2.66 19.86 -0.81
N GLU A 91 3.15 19.04 -1.74
CA GLU A 91 2.86 19.22 -3.15
C GLU A 91 1.68 18.32 -3.52
N GLY A 92 0.78 18.83 -4.37
CA GLY A 92 -0.35 18.06 -4.85
C GLY A 92 0.10 16.78 -5.60
N SER A 93 -0.85 15.91 -5.92
CA SER A 93 -0.63 14.61 -6.57
C SER A 93 0.13 14.61 -7.92
N ASN A 94 0.50 15.79 -8.44
CA ASN A 94 1.30 15.95 -9.66
C ASN A 94 2.82 15.81 -9.45
N SER A 95 3.32 15.71 -8.21
CA SER A 95 4.76 15.55 -7.93
C SER A 95 5.14 14.15 -7.42
N SER A 96 4.33 13.14 -7.71
CA SER A 96 4.68 11.75 -7.37
C SER A 96 5.90 11.27 -8.16
N ILE A 97 6.88 10.71 -7.47
CA ILE A 97 8.11 10.15 -8.07
C ILE A 97 8.02 8.65 -8.32
N LYS A 98 7.05 7.96 -7.71
CA LYS A 98 6.72 6.56 -7.98
C LYS A 98 5.22 6.33 -7.88
N ASP A 99 4.73 5.41 -8.71
CA ASP A 99 3.37 4.87 -8.68
C ASP A 99 3.41 3.37 -8.46
N PHE A 100 2.51 2.88 -7.59
CA PHE A 100 2.26 1.48 -7.34
C PHE A 100 0.77 1.19 -7.47
N MET A 101 0.41 0.08 -8.10
CA MET A 101 -0.98 -0.32 -8.29
C MET A 101 -1.09 -1.83 -8.27
N VAL A 102 -2.15 -2.36 -7.66
CA VAL A 102 -2.57 -3.76 -7.76
C VAL A 102 -4.08 -3.87 -7.92
N TYR A 103 -4.54 -4.96 -8.50
CA TYR A 103 -5.96 -5.26 -8.66
C TYR A 103 -6.39 -6.34 -7.66
N ILE A 104 -7.55 -6.16 -7.07
CA ILE A 104 -8.11 -7.07 -6.07
C ILE A 104 -9.47 -7.55 -6.56
N ASP A 105 -9.61 -8.86 -6.70
CA ASP A 105 -10.88 -9.53 -6.96
C ASP A 105 -11.33 -10.21 -5.66
N ALA A 106 -12.24 -9.58 -4.94
CA ALA A 106 -12.84 -10.10 -3.72
C ALA A 106 -14.04 -10.99 -4.03
N LEU A 107 -13.96 -12.25 -3.61
CA LEU A 107 -14.97 -13.30 -3.78
C LEU A 107 -15.88 -13.44 -2.55
#